data_AF-A0AA37LXV1-F1
#
_entry.id   AF-A0AA37LXV1-F1
#
_cell.length_a   1.000
_cell.length_b   1.000
_cell.length_c   1.000
_cell.angle_alpha   90.00
_cell.angle_beta   90.00
_cell.angle_gamma   90.00
#
_symmetry.space_group_name_H-M   'P 1'
#
loop_
_entity.id
_entity.type
_entity.pdbx_description
1 polymer ?
#
loop_
_entity_poly.entity_id
_entity_poly.type
_entity_poly.pdbx_seq_one_letter_code
_entity_poly.pdbx_strand_id
1 'polypeptide(L)'
;MSKGELQLLLLSRAVLQKSKILILDEATSGMDAEAEARCHDIICENLRDTTTLAILHRLDLTLHYDKVLVLERGRVVAFDTPAVLLAQGRGPYFSMVQEDANLMARAKHLFGLG
;
A
#
# COMPACT_ATOMS: atom_id res chain seq x y z
N MET A 1 -18.72 -5.94 -18.15
CA MET A 1 -17.63 -6.03 -17.17
C MET A 1 -17.76 -4.87 -16.22
N SER A 2 -17.68 -5.12 -14.91
CA SER A 2 -17.61 -4.06 -13.91
C SER A 2 -16.26 -3.34 -14.01
N LYS A 3 -16.17 -2.14 -13.42
CA LYS A 3 -14.91 -1.39 -13.33
C LYS A 3 -13.83 -2.21 -12.61
N GLY A 4 -14.19 -2.91 -11.54
CA GLY A 4 -13.29 -3.79 -10.78
C GLY A 4 -12.80 -4.99 -11.59
N GLU A 5 -13.65 -5.62 -12.40
CA GLU A 5 -13.23 -6.74 -13.27
C GLU A 5 -12.25 -6.28 -14.36
N LEU A 6 -12.46 -5.09 -14.93
CA LEU A 6 -11.53 -4.50 -15.90
C LEU A 6 -10.18 -4.20 -15.26
N GLN A 7 -10.17 -3.65 -14.04
CA GLN A 7 -8.93 -3.42 -13.29
C GLN A 7 -8.18 -4.71 -12.98
N LEU A 8 -8.89 -5.76 -12.56
CA LEU A 8 -8.28 -7.07 -12.32
C LEU A 8 -7.58 -7.61 -13.57
N LEU A 9 -8.22 -7.48 -14.73
CA LEU A 9 -7.65 -7.90 -16.00
C LEU A 9 -6.40 -7.08 -16.37
N LEU A 10 -6.45 -5.76 -16.19
CA LEU A 10 -5.32 -4.87 -16.46
C LEU A 10 -4.13 -5.15 -15.53
N LEU A 11 -4.41 -5.35 -14.25
CA LEU A 11 -3.42 -5.74 -13.25
C LEU A 11 -2.78 -7.09 -13.58
N SER A 12 -3.60 -8.09 -13.93
CA SER A 12 -3.12 -9.42 -14.35
C SER A 12 -2.16 -9.31 -15.54
N ARG A 13 -2.49 -8.45 -16.52
CA ARG A 13 -1.62 -8.18 -17.67
C ARG A 13 -0.30 -7.54 -17.24
N ALA A 14 -0.33 -6.61 -16.29
CA ALA A 14 0.87 -5.95 -15.78
C ALA A 14 1.79 -6.95 -15.03
N VAL A 15 1.22 -7.84 -14.23
CA VAL A 15 1.97 -8.91 -13.55
C VAL A 15 2.63 -9.85 -14.56
N LEU A 16 1.92 -10.25 -15.62
CA LEU A 16 2.45 -11.12 -16.66
C LEU A 16 3.56 -10.47 -17.50
N GLN A 17 3.62 -9.15 -17.57
CA GLN A 17 4.61 -8.41 -18.35
C GLN A 17 6.03 -8.50 -17.77
N LYS A 18 6.19 -8.84 -16.48
CA LYS A 18 7.49 -8.98 -15.79
C LYS A 18 8.41 -7.76 -15.96
N SER A 19 7.85 -6.57 -15.87
CA SER A 19 8.61 -5.31 -15.93
C SER A 19 9.58 -5.19 -14.75
N LYS A 20 10.73 -4.52 -14.96
CA LYS A 20 11.66 -4.19 -13.87
C LYS A 20 11.08 -3.17 -12.89
N ILE A 21 10.23 -2.28 -13.39
CA ILE A 21 9.55 -1.24 -12.63
C ILE A 21 8.05 -1.32 -12.94
N LEU A 22 7.23 -1.35 -11.90
CA LEU A 22 5.77 -1.31 -11.98
C LEU A 22 5.26 -0.07 -11.25
N ILE A 23 4.36 0.67 -11.89
CA ILE A 23 3.66 1.80 -11.28
C ILE A 23 2.18 1.45 -11.22
N LEU A 24 1.62 1.50 -10.00
CA LEU A 24 0.21 1.24 -9.73
C LEU A 24 -0.43 2.55 -9.28
N ASP A 25 -1.21 3.16 -10.17
CA ASP A 25 -1.96 4.38 -9.87
C ASP A 25 -3.40 4.01 -9.56
N GLU A 26 -3.75 3.95 -8.27
CA GLU A 26 -5.10 3.60 -7.80
C GLU A 26 -5.67 2.33 -8.45
N ALA A 27 -4.81 1.34 -8.71
CA ALA A 27 -5.10 0.21 -9.59
C ALA A 27 -6.23 -0.72 -9.08
N THR A 28 -6.59 -0.60 -7.80
CA THR A 28 -7.64 -1.37 -7.11
C THR A 28 -8.94 -0.58 -6.95
N SER A 29 -9.03 0.64 -7.49
CA SER A 29 -10.16 1.56 -7.28
C SER A 29 -11.48 1.09 -7.93
N GLY A 30 -12.39 0.58 -7.10
CA GLY A 30 -13.68 0.04 -7.56
C GLY A 30 -13.75 -1.48 -7.51
N MET A 31 -12.74 -2.12 -6.93
CA MET A 31 -12.85 -3.46 -6.35
C MET A 31 -13.52 -3.38 -4.97
N ASP A 32 -14.16 -4.48 -4.56
CA ASP A 32 -14.51 -4.65 -3.15
C ASP A 32 -13.24 -4.91 -2.31
N ALA A 33 -13.37 -4.74 -0.99
CA ALA A 33 -12.23 -4.82 -0.08
C ALA A 33 -11.54 -6.19 -0.05
N GLU A 34 -12.28 -7.26 -0.36
CA GLU A 34 -11.76 -8.63 -0.35
C GLU A 34 -10.98 -8.93 -1.64
N ALA A 35 -11.52 -8.52 -2.78
CA ALA A 35 -10.87 -8.61 -4.08
C ALA A 35 -9.58 -7.78 -4.12
N GLU A 36 -9.61 -6.59 -3.53
CA GLU A 36 -8.43 -5.74 -3.40
C GLU A 36 -7.32 -6.40 -2.57
N ALA A 37 -7.67 -6.96 -1.40
CA ALA A 37 -6.71 -7.67 -0.56
C ALA A 37 -6.07 -8.85 -1.31
N ARG A 38 -6.89 -9.68 -1.97
CA ARG A 38 -6.39 -10.79 -2.79
C ARG A 38 -5.49 -10.33 -3.94
N CYS A 39 -5.84 -9.23 -4.61
CA CYS A 39 -4.99 -8.67 -5.66
C CYS A 39 -3.64 -8.24 -5.10
N HIS A 40 -3.65 -7.58 -3.95
CA HIS A 40 -2.44 -7.12 -3.29
C HIS A 40 -1.52 -8.29 -2.94
N ASP A 41 -2.06 -9.37 -2.38
CA ASP A 41 -1.28 -10.58 -2.08
C ASP A 41 -0.62 -11.15 -3.34
N ILE A 42 -1.38 -11.25 -4.44
CA ILE A 42 -0.84 -11.72 -5.73
C ILE A 42 0.29 -10.81 -6.24
N ILE A 43 0.11 -9.49 -6.16
CA ILE A 43 1.14 -8.50 -6.55
C ILE A 43 2.40 -8.72 -5.70
N CYS A 44 2.28 -8.74 -4.38
CA CYS A 44 3.40 -8.91 -3.46
C CYS A 44 4.11 -10.25 -3.62
N GLU A 45 3.39 -11.32 -3.93
CA GLU A 45 3.96 -12.65 -4.15
C GLU A 45 4.70 -12.76 -5.48
N ASN A 46 4.12 -12.24 -6.56
CA ASN A 46 4.65 -12.43 -7.92
C ASN A 46 5.69 -11.38 -8.33
N LEU A 47 5.79 -10.26 -7.61
CA LEU A 47 6.61 -9.11 -8.01
C LEU A 47 7.76 -8.81 -7.03
N ARG A 48 8.21 -9.80 -6.25
CA ARG A 48 9.33 -9.63 -5.31
C ARG A 48 10.61 -9.10 -5.95
N ASP A 49 10.84 -9.44 -7.23
CA ASP A 49 12.03 -8.99 -7.99
C ASP A 49 11.79 -7.70 -8.81
N THR A 50 10.60 -7.10 -8.69
CA THR A 50 10.19 -5.90 -9.42
C THR A 50 10.07 -4.71 -8.47
N THR A 51 10.68 -3.57 -8.84
CA THR A 51 10.47 -2.33 -8.10
C THR A 51 9.04 -1.83 -8.33
N THR A 52 8.22 -1.81 -7.28
CA THR A 52 6.82 -1.39 -7.36
C THR A 52 6.61 -0.06 -6.66
N LEU A 53 6.07 0.92 -7.38
CA LEU A 53 5.58 2.18 -6.83
C LEU A 53 4.05 2.17 -6.88
N ALA A 54 3.40 2.16 -5.71
CA ALA A 54 1.95 2.14 -5.62
C ALA A 54 1.41 3.42 -4.96
N ILE A 55 0.39 4.00 -5.58
CA ILE A 55 -0.43 5.08 -5.03
C ILE A 55 -1.69 4.41 -4.47
N LEU A 56 -1.81 4.41 -3.14
CA LEU A 56 -2.81 3.64 -2.40
C LEU A 56 -3.83 4.57 -1.74
N HIS A 57 -5.11 4.25 -1.87
CA HIS A 57 -6.19 4.91 -1.13
C HIS A 57 -6.45 4.30 0.24
N ARG A 58 -5.97 3.08 0.44
CA ARG A 58 -6.17 2.31 1.67
C ARG A 58 -4.91 2.30 2.50
N LEU A 59 -4.98 2.99 3.63
CA LEU A 59 -3.85 3.14 4.53
C LEU A 59 -3.40 1.79 5.13
N ASP A 60 -4.30 0.82 5.28
CA ASP A 60 -3.97 -0.50 5.82
C ASP A 60 -3.03 -1.30 4.92
N LEU A 61 -3.08 -1.09 3.60
CA LEU A 61 -2.17 -1.72 2.65
C LEU A 61 -0.74 -1.23 2.81
N THR A 62 -0.54 0.02 3.26
CA THR A 62 0.80 0.62 3.43
C THR A 62 1.67 -0.16 4.42
N LEU A 63 1.09 -0.93 5.33
CA LEU A 63 1.83 -1.77 6.29
C LEU A 63 2.60 -2.91 5.64
N HIS A 64 2.25 -3.29 4.41
CA HIS A 64 2.87 -4.40 3.67
C HIS A 64 3.99 -3.95 2.72
N TYR A 65 4.23 -2.64 2.60
CA TYR A 65 5.27 -2.09 1.72
C TYR A 65 6.59 -1.89 2.47
N ASP A 66 7.69 -2.02 1.73
CA ASP A 66 9.04 -1.82 2.28
C ASP A 66 9.25 -0.39 2.80
N LYS A 67 8.70 0.60 2.08
CA LYS A 67 8.76 2.02 2.44
C LYS A 67 7.47 2.74 2.08
N VAL A 68 7.13 3.75 2.88
CA VAL A 68 6.00 4.65 2.67
C VAL A 68 6.53 6.05 2.44
N LEU A 69 6.05 6.69 1.38
CA LEU A 69 6.34 8.07 1.04
C LEU A 69 5.07 8.89 1.25
N VAL A 70 5.15 9.93 2.09
CA VAL A 70 4.04 10.85 2.33
C VAL A 70 4.30 12.16 1.59
N LEU A 71 3.34 12.56 0.75
CA LEU A 71 3.34 13.82 0.04
C LEU A 71 2.39 14.82 0.70
N GLU A 72 2.86 16.05 0.90
CA GLU A 72 2.03 17.17 1.31
C GLU A 72 2.36 18.37 0.42
N ARG A 73 1.34 18.95 -0.24
CA ARG A 73 1.49 20.13 -1.13
C ARG A 73 2.64 19.99 -2.15
N GLY A 74 2.77 18.80 -2.74
CA GLY A 74 3.78 18.51 -3.75
C GLY A 74 5.21 18.34 -3.20
N ARG A 75 5.37 18.18 -1.89
CA ARG A 75 6.67 17.92 -1.24
C ARG A 75 6.64 16.61 -0.46
N VAL A 76 7.76 15.91 -0.46
CA VAL A 76 7.97 14.74 0.40
C VAL A 76 8.16 15.23 1.84
N VAL A 77 7.25 14.86 2.72
CA VAL A 77 7.29 15.24 4.15
C VAL A 77 7.68 14.09 5.06
N ALA A 78 7.56 12.84 4.58
CA ALA A 78 8.06 11.66 5.27
C ALA A 78 8.42 10.56 4.24
N PHE A 79 9.50 9.83 4.50
CA PHE A 79 9.87 8.67 3.70
C PHE A 79 10.71 7.68 4.51
N ASP A 80 10.09 6.59 4.97
CA ASP A 80 10.80 5.47 5.59
C ASP A 80 9.94 4.20 5.64
N THR A 81 10.40 3.14 6.30
CA THR A 81 9.58 1.95 6.57
C THR A 81 8.35 2.33 7.41
N PRO A 82 7.21 1.64 7.25
CA PRO A 82 6.03 1.88 8.10
C PRO A 82 6.35 1.82 9.59
N ALA A 83 7.17 0.85 10.01
CA ALA A 83 7.59 0.68 11.39
C ALA A 83 8.35 1.89 11.94
N VAL A 84 9.31 2.43 11.17
CA VAL A 84 10.08 3.61 11.59
C VAL A 84 9.19 4.85 11.67
N LEU A 85 8.33 5.06 10.68
CA LEU A 85 7.42 6.21 10.68
C LEU A 85 6.40 6.15 11.84
N LEU A 86 5.96 4.95 12.23
CA LEU A 86 5.05 4.78 13.38
C LEU A 86 5.77 4.92 14.71
N ALA A 87 6.99 4.40 14.84
CA ALA A 87 7.80 4.48 16.06
C ALA A 87 8.15 5.93 16.46
N GLN A 88 8.09 6.88 15.52
CA GLN A 88 8.28 8.30 15.81
C GLN A 88 7.21 8.86 16.76
N GLY A 89 6.03 8.23 16.85
CA GLY A 89 4.92 8.68 17.69
C GLY A 89 4.33 10.04 17.27
N ARG A 90 4.71 10.54 16.10
CA ARG A 90 4.32 11.84 15.54
C ARG A 90 4.55 11.86 14.04
N GLY A 91 4.04 12.90 13.37
CA GLY A 91 4.21 13.09 11.94
C GLY A 91 3.00 12.62 11.12
N PRO A 92 2.96 12.96 9.83
CA PRO A 92 1.74 12.86 9.04
C PRO A 92 1.27 11.40 8.87
N TYR A 93 2.19 10.47 8.63
CA TYR A 93 1.84 9.04 8.53
C TYR A 93 1.27 8.49 9.84
N PHE A 94 1.92 8.78 10.97
CA PHE A 94 1.45 8.36 12.28
C PHE A 94 0.05 8.91 12.58
N SER A 95 -0.18 10.20 12.30
CA SER A 95 -1.49 10.83 12.50
C SER A 95 -2.58 10.16 11.67
N MET A 96 -2.34 9.88 10.39
CA MET A 96 -3.30 9.18 9.53
C MET A 96 -3.60 7.76 10.05
N VAL A 97 -2.59 7.04 10.54
CA VAL A 97 -2.79 5.67 11.08
C VAL A 97 -3.52 5.70 12.42
N GLN A 98 -3.24 6.70 13.27
CA GLN A 98 -3.85 6.84 14.58
C GLN A 98 -5.35 7.14 14.52
N GLU A 99 -5.84 7.76 13.44
CA GLU A 99 -7.27 8.02 13.22
C GLU A 99 -8.11 6.73 13.16
N ASP A 100 -7.51 5.62 12.73
CA ASP A 100 -8.13 4.30 12.75
C ASP A 100 -7.54 3.43 13.88
N ALA A 101 -8.30 3.30 14.98
CA ALA A 101 -7.88 2.53 16.14
C ALA A 101 -7.61 1.04 15.82
N ASN A 102 -8.34 0.44 14.88
CA ASN A 102 -8.14 -0.96 14.49
C ASN A 102 -6.85 -1.09 13.68
N LEU A 103 -6.60 -0.15 12.77
CA LEU A 103 -5.35 -0.13 12.00
C LEU A 103 -4.14 0.07 12.92
N MET A 104 -4.24 1.01 13.87
CA MET A 104 -3.17 1.27 14.82
C MET A 104 -2.88 0.04 15.70
N ALA A 105 -3.91 -0.66 16.18
CA ALA A 105 -3.74 -1.91 16.93
C ALA A 105 -3.05 -3.00 16.09
N ARG A 106 -3.47 -3.18 14.82
CA ARG A 106 -2.83 -4.10 13.88
C ARG A 106 -1.37 -3.73 13.63
N ALA A 107 -1.07 -2.47 13.42
CA ALA A 107 0.29 -1.99 13.16
C ALA A 107 1.20 -2.21 14.37
N LYS A 108 0.72 -1.94 15.59
CA LYS A 108 1.47 -2.24 16.83
C LYS A 108 1.77 -3.73 16.97
N HIS A 109 0.80 -4.59 16.70
CA HIS A 109 1.00 -6.04 16.74
C HIS A 109 1.99 -6.50 15.66
N LEU A 110 1.87 -5.97 14.44
CA LEU A 110 2.72 -6.35 13.30
C LEU A 110 4.19 -5.95 13.50
N PHE A 111 4.44 -4.77 14.09
CA PHE A 111 5.79 -4.22 14.25
C PHE A 111 6.35 -4.31 15.67
N GLY A 112 5.62 -4.91 16.62
CA GLY A 112 6.06 -5.01 18.01
C GLY A 112 6.22 -3.65 18.70
N LEU A 113 5.41 -2.65 18.33
CA LEU A 113 5.45 -1.31 18.90
C LEU A 113 4.63 -1.30 20.20
N GLY A 114 5.32 -1.46 21.34
CA GLY A 114 4.76 -1.43 22.70
C GLY A 114 4.78 -0.04 23.31
#